data_AF-A0A6C0I475-F1
#
_entry.id   AF-A0A6C0I475-F1
#
_cell.length_a   1.000
_cell.length_b   1.000
_cell.length_c   1.000
_cell.angle_alpha   90.00
_cell.angle_beta   90.00
_cell.angle_gamma   90.00
#
_symmetry.space_group_name_H-M   'P 1'
#
loop_
_entity.id
_entity.type
_entity.pdbx_description
1 polymer ?
#
loop_
_entity_poly.entity_id
_entity_poly.type
_entity_poly.pdbx_seq_one_letter_code
_entity_poly.pdbx_strand_id
1 'polypeptide(L)'
;MQQEDDLYDEIFQDDQDFLYEDRMDGSYYLGMQFYMTERVILLVNTISPRVYLKYKHEDILGYLRDYSMYPMGEPHVNIIKLHILPDLSYSAINKTYWLRLVQRHWRNSLQKRLQVWKTSAFLRLRELGKTSCNKNNMLRGLMSIYTNPLAKESLLKGSLLKGLC
;
A
#
# COMPACT_ATOMS: atom_id res chain seq x y z
N MET A 1 13.07 -27.77 5.50
CA MET A 1 12.72 -28.87 4.56
C MET A 1 11.46 -29.57 5.06
N GLN A 2 11.45 -30.74 5.68
CA GLN A 2 10.17 -31.45 5.97
C GLN A 2 9.07 -30.63 6.67
N GLN A 3 9.40 -29.85 7.72
CA GLN A 3 8.40 -29.02 8.42
C GLN A 3 7.91 -27.80 7.61
N GLU A 4 8.72 -27.28 6.68
CA GLU A 4 8.32 -26.16 5.81
C GLU A 4 7.44 -26.66 4.66
N ASP A 5 7.77 -27.83 4.13
CA ASP A 5 6.98 -28.48 3.08
C ASP A 5 5.56 -28.80 3.60
N ASP A 6 5.45 -29.35 4.81
CA ASP A 6 4.15 -29.61 5.46
C ASP A 6 3.31 -28.33 5.68
N LEU A 7 3.96 -27.20 5.98
CA LEU A 7 3.30 -25.91 6.19
C LEU A 7 2.76 -25.32 4.89
N TYR A 8 3.54 -25.41 3.81
CA TYR A 8 3.12 -24.91 2.52
C TYR A 8 1.96 -25.71 1.93
N ASP A 9 1.92 -27.01 2.20
CA ASP A 9 0.79 -27.86 1.84
C ASP A 9 -0.50 -27.45 2.60
N GLU A 10 -0.40 -27.07 3.89
CA GLU A 10 -1.52 -26.52 4.65
C GLU A 10 -2.00 -25.17 4.05
N ILE A 11 -1.06 -24.27 3.73
CA ILE A 11 -1.36 -22.98 3.09
C ILE A 11 -2.06 -23.20 1.74
N PHE A 12 -1.56 -24.13 0.93
CA PHE A 12 -2.17 -24.49 -0.35
C PHE A 12 -3.59 -25.03 -0.16
N GLN A 13 -3.79 -25.96 0.78
CA GLN A 13 -5.09 -26.55 1.05
C GLN A 13 -6.14 -25.49 1.47
N ASP A 14 -5.72 -24.47 2.22
CA ASP A 14 -6.58 -23.38 2.66
C ASP A 14 -6.89 -22.34 1.56
N ASP A 15 -6.02 -22.21 0.56
CA ASP A 15 -6.10 -21.20 -0.52
C ASP A 15 -6.53 -21.79 -1.87
N GLN A 16 -6.63 -23.11 -2.00
CA GLN A 16 -6.90 -23.80 -3.27
C GLN A 16 -8.14 -23.26 -3.99
N ASP A 17 -9.23 -23.02 -3.28
CA ASP A 17 -10.47 -22.51 -3.87
C ASP A 17 -10.21 -21.14 -4.55
N PHE A 18 -9.50 -20.24 -3.86
CA PHE A 18 -9.14 -18.93 -4.39
C PHE A 18 -8.09 -18.99 -5.51
N LEU A 19 -7.24 -20.02 -5.50
CA LEU A 19 -6.24 -20.23 -6.55
C LEU A 19 -6.91 -20.58 -7.88
N TYR A 20 -7.95 -21.43 -7.84
CA TYR A 20 -8.69 -21.90 -9.02
C TYR A 20 -9.83 -20.96 -9.45
N GLU A 21 -10.14 -19.93 -8.67
CA GLU A 21 -11.10 -18.90 -9.06
C GLU A 21 -10.65 -18.12 -10.31
N ASP A 22 -11.60 -17.91 -11.23
CA ASP A 22 -11.39 -17.11 -12.42
C ASP A 22 -11.00 -15.66 -12.06
N ARG A 23 -9.95 -15.18 -12.71
CA ARG A 23 -9.44 -13.82 -12.48
C ARG A 23 -10.29 -12.80 -13.25
N MET A 24 -10.92 -11.91 -12.52
CA MET A 24 -11.73 -10.83 -13.06
C MET A 24 -10.88 -9.60 -13.36
N ASP A 25 -11.04 -9.03 -14.56
CA ASP A 25 -10.38 -7.79 -14.97
C ASP A 25 -10.75 -6.61 -14.05
N GLY A 26 -9.79 -5.72 -13.81
CA GLY A 26 -9.96 -4.55 -12.95
C GLY A 26 -10.07 -4.85 -11.45
N SER A 27 -10.04 -6.13 -11.04
CA SER A 27 -10.11 -6.53 -9.65
C SER A 27 -8.77 -6.38 -8.93
N TYR A 28 -8.84 -6.40 -7.59
CA TYR A 28 -7.68 -6.23 -6.73
C TYR A 28 -7.29 -7.57 -6.13
N TYR A 29 -6.00 -7.89 -6.22
CA TYR A 29 -5.43 -9.12 -5.70
C TYR A 29 -4.27 -8.79 -4.78
N LEU A 30 -4.07 -9.67 -3.80
CA LEU A 30 -2.91 -9.64 -2.94
C LEU A 30 -1.91 -10.67 -3.48
N GLY A 31 -0.69 -10.26 -3.79
CA GLY A 31 0.23 -11.18 -4.43
C GLY A 31 1.55 -10.56 -4.83
N MET A 32 2.31 -11.35 -5.59
CA MET A 32 3.60 -10.97 -6.14
C MET A 32 3.45 -10.54 -7.60
N GLN A 33 4.32 -9.61 -7.99
CA GLN A 33 4.41 -9.13 -9.35
C GLN A 33 5.84 -9.26 -9.86
N PHE A 34 5.98 -9.47 -11.16
CA PHE A 34 7.26 -9.52 -11.85
C PHE A 34 7.35 -8.41 -12.88
N TYR A 35 8.51 -7.76 -12.97
CA TYR A 35 8.79 -6.79 -14.02
C TYR A 35 9.42 -7.53 -15.20
N MET A 36 8.63 -7.80 -16.24
CA MET A 36 9.16 -8.37 -17.49
C MET A 36 9.97 -7.32 -18.25
N THR A 37 9.50 -6.07 -18.23
CA THR A 37 10.22 -4.88 -18.70
C THR A 37 9.90 -3.71 -17.77
N GLU A 38 10.52 -2.55 -17.97
CA GLU A 38 10.20 -1.34 -17.18
C GLU A 38 8.72 -0.92 -17.26
N ARG A 39 8.03 -1.33 -18.33
CA ARG A 39 6.64 -0.93 -18.61
C ARG A 39 5.63 -2.06 -18.44
N VAL A 40 6.09 -3.31 -18.40
CA VAL A 40 5.23 -4.49 -18.32
C VAL A 40 5.46 -5.18 -17.00
N ILE A 41 4.42 -5.13 -16.17
CA ILE A 41 4.36 -5.82 -14.89
C ILE A 41 3.38 -6.97 -15.04
N LEU A 42 3.81 -8.18 -14.67
CA LEU A 42 3.00 -9.39 -14.70
C LEU A 42 2.56 -9.75 -13.29
N LEU A 43 1.33 -10.23 -13.16
CA LEU A 43 0.85 -10.88 -11.94
C LEU A 43 1.42 -12.31 -11.92
N VAL A 44 2.19 -12.67 -10.90
CA VAL A 44 2.88 -13.97 -10.85
C VAL A 44 2.12 -14.96 -9.98
N ASN A 45 1.89 -14.58 -8.72
CA ASN A 45 1.27 -15.45 -7.74
C ASN A 45 0.39 -14.58 -6.84
N THR A 46 -0.72 -15.15 -6.38
CA THR A 46 -1.71 -14.45 -5.56
C THR A 46 -2.11 -15.32 -4.39
N ILE A 47 -2.56 -14.67 -3.32
CA ILE A 47 -3.08 -15.33 -2.13
C ILE A 47 -4.37 -14.67 -1.68
N SER A 48 -5.29 -15.44 -1.12
CA SER A 48 -6.50 -14.85 -0.57
C SER A 48 -6.18 -13.97 0.63
N PRO A 49 -6.93 -12.88 0.85
CA PRO A 49 -6.79 -12.08 2.06
C PRO A 49 -7.01 -12.87 3.35
N ARG A 50 -7.88 -13.90 3.31
CA ARG A 50 -8.17 -14.78 4.44
C ARG A 50 -6.92 -15.54 4.87
N VAL A 51 -6.26 -16.20 3.91
CA VAL A 51 -5.06 -17.00 4.17
C VAL A 51 -3.89 -16.10 4.55
N TYR A 52 -3.71 -14.97 3.87
CA TYR A 52 -2.66 -14.00 4.22
C TYR A 52 -2.74 -13.51 5.67
N LEU A 53 -3.95 -13.36 6.22
CA LEU A 53 -4.15 -12.94 7.61
C LEU A 53 -4.06 -14.11 8.63
N LYS A 54 -4.15 -15.36 8.18
CA LYS A 54 -4.05 -16.57 9.02
C LYS A 54 -2.58 -16.89 9.35
N TYR A 55 -1.70 -16.82 8.36
CA TYR A 55 -0.29 -17.25 8.47
C TYR A 55 0.66 -16.07 8.69
N LYS A 56 1.91 -16.34 9.09
CA LYS A 56 2.91 -15.28 9.25
C LYS A 56 3.32 -14.76 7.87
N HIS A 57 3.69 -13.49 7.85
CA HIS A 57 4.13 -12.84 6.61
C HIS A 57 5.32 -13.55 5.95
N GLU A 58 6.29 -14.00 6.75
CA GLU A 58 7.49 -14.69 6.26
C GLU A 58 7.14 -16.05 5.63
N ASP A 59 6.26 -16.82 6.26
CA ASP A 59 5.78 -18.11 5.75
C ASP A 59 5.06 -17.93 4.41
N ILE A 60 4.21 -16.90 4.28
CA ILE A 60 3.53 -16.57 3.03
C ILE A 60 4.53 -16.13 1.95
N LEU A 61 5.56 -15.36 2.30
CA LEU A 61 6.58 -14.96 1.34
C LEU A 61 7.40 -16.14 0.83
N GLY A 62 7.69 -17.10 1.72
CA GLY A 62 8.32 -18.38 1.36
C GLY A 62 7.42 -19.18 0.42
N TYR A 63 6.19 -19.45 0.83
CA TYR A 63 5.18 -20.15 0.03
C TYR A 63 5.02 -19.53 -1.36
N LEU A 64 4.76 -18.22 -1.44
CA LEU A 64 4.54 -17.55 -2.71
C LEU A 64 5.77 -17.63 -3.63
N ARG A 65 6.98 -17.54 -3.07
CA ARG A 65 8.25 -17.65 -3.81
C ARG A 65 8.45 -19.06 -4.34
N ASP A 66 8.27 -20.07 -3.50
CA ASP A 66 8.58 -21.46 -3.82
C ASP A 66 7.53 -22.07 -4.78
N TYR A 67 6.27 -21.63 -4.67
CA TYR A 67 5.20 -21.96 -5.62
C TYR A 67 5.16 -21.05 -6.86
N SER A 68 6.04 -20.04 -6.98
CA SER A 68 6.08 -19.20 -8.18
C SER A 68 6.90 -19.82 -9.30
N MET A 69 6.44 -19.63 -10.55
CA MET A 69 7.19 -20.08 -11.73
C MET A 69 8.44 -19.24 -12.03
N TYR A 70 8.60 -18.08 -11.37
CA TYR A 70 9.70 -17.15 -11.62
C TYR A 70 10.61 -17.03 -10.39
N PRO A 71 11.92 -17.28 -10.53
CA PRO A 71 12.85 -17.13 -9.42
C PRO A 71 12.92 -15.65 -8.99
N MET A 72 12.45 -15.36 -7.79
CA MET A 72 12.43 -14.03 -7.19
C MET A 72 13.48 -13.94 -6.08
N GLY A 73 14.37 -12.96 -6.17
CA GLY A 73 15.36 -12.71 -5.11
C GLY A 73 14.72 -12.25 -3.81
N GLU A 74 13.88 -11.20 -3.88
CA GLU A 74 13.19 -10.62 -2.73
C GLU A 74 11.68 -10.58 -2.99
N PRO A 75 10.91 -11.58 -2.50
CA PRO A 75 9.47 -11.57 -2.67
C PRO A 75 8.85 -10.46 -1.83
N HIS A 76 7.89 -9.76 -2.42
CA HIS A 76 7.09 -8.77 -1.73
C HIS A 76 5.63 -8.92 -2.11
N VAL A 77 4.80 -9.07 -1.09
CA VAL A 77 3.35 -9.05 -1.27
C VAL A 77 2.88 -7.61 -1.48
N ASN A 78 2.18 -7.39 -2.59
CA ASN A 78 1.62 -6.12 -2.98
C ASN A 78 0.12 -6.24 -3.24
N ILE A 79 -0.58 -5.12 -3.09
CA ILE A 79 -1.94 -4.91 -3.57
C ILE A 79 -1.80 -4.56 -5.04
N ILE A 80 -2.26 -5.46 -5.90
CA ILE A 80 -2.12 -5.39 -7.35
C ILE A 80 -3.51 -5.24 -7.94
N LYS A 81 -3.67 -4.32 -8.90
CA LYS A 81 -4.86 -4.28 -9.74
C LYS A 81 -4.57 -5.04 -11.03
N LEU A 82 -5.37 -6.05 -11.33
CA LEU A 82 -5.25 -6.82 -12.56
C LEU A 82 -5.81 -6.03 -13.74
N HIS A 83 -5.14 -6.15 -14.88
CA HIS A 83 -5.56 -5.64 -16.16
C HIS A 83 -5.37 -6.73 -17.22
N ILE A 84 -6.46 -7.34 -17.68
CA ILE A 84 -6.44 -8.36 -18.72
C ILE A 84 -6.40 -7.64 -20.07
N LEU A 85 -5.29 -7.82 -20.79
CA LEU A 85 -5.09 -7.21 -22.10
C LEU A 85 -5.87 -7.99 -23.19
N PRO A 86 -6.10 -7.39 -24.38
CA PRO A 86 -6.82 -8.05 -25.48
C PRO A 86 -6.15 -9.33 -25.99
N ASP A 87 -4.85 -9.48 -25.78
CA ASP A 87 -4.05 -10.68 -26.06
C ASP A 87 -4.14 -11.74 -24.95
N LEU A 88 -5.04 -11.55 -23.97
CA LEU A 88 -5.22 -12.38 -22.78
C LEU A 88 -4.04 -12.34 -21.80
N SER A 89 -3.09 -11.42 -21.99
CA SER A 89 -1.97 -11.24 -21.05
C SER A 89 -2.43 -10.57 -19.76
N TYR A 90 -1.99 -11.10 -18.62
CA TYR A 90 -2.25 -10.53 -17.29
C TYR A 90 -1.25 -9.43 -16.94
N SER A 91 -1.63 -8.19 -17.23
CA SER A 91 -0.88 -7.00 -16.82
C SER A 91 -1.28 -6.57 -15.40
N ALA A 92 -0.33 -6.04 -14.65
CA ALA A 92 -0.49 -5.69 -13.24
C ALA A 92 -0.17 -4.21 -12.98
N ILE A 93 -0.93 -3.58 -12.08
CA ILE A 93 -0.62 -2.25 -11.56
C ILE A 93 -0.36 -2.35 -10.06
N ASN A 94 0.86 -2.01 -9.63
CA ASN A 94 1.22 -1.97 -8.21
C ASN A 94 0.51 -0.82 -7.49
N LYS A 95 -0.55 -1.11 -6.72
CA LYS A 95 -1.27 -0.12 -5.92
C LYS A 95 -0.61 0.15 -4.58
N THR A 96 0.14 -0.81 -4.03
CA THR A 96 0.93 -0.62 -2.81
C THR A 96 1.90 0.55 -2.94
N TYR A 97 2.56 0.71 -4.08
CA TYR A 97 3.47 1.84 -4.32
C TYR A 97 2.77 3.19 -4.12
N TRP A 98 1.60 3.38 -4.73
CA TRP A 98 0.81 4.61 -4.62
C TRP A 98 0.30 4.83 -3.19
N LEU A 99 -0.16 3.77 -2.52
CA LEU A 99 -0.56 3.82 -1.12
C LEU A 99 0.58 4.25 -0.22
N ARG A 100 1.81 3.74 -0.44
CA ARG A 100 3.00 4.13 0.32
C ARG A 100 3.32 5.62 0.16
N LEU A 101 3.16 6.19 -1.03
CA LEU A 101 3.36 7.63 -1.28
C LEU A 101 2.34 8.48 -0.51
N VAL A 102 1.06 8.10 -0.56
CA VAL A 102 0.00 8.78 0.19
C VAL A 102 0.25 8.68 1.69
N GLN A 103 0.54 7.49 2.20
CA GLN A 103 0.88 7.25 3.59
C GLN A 103 2.12 8.05 4.04
N ARG A 104 3.16 8.14 3.20
CA ARG A 104 4.36 8.94 3.49
C ARG A 104 3.99 10.42 3.64
N HIS A 105 3.18 10.96 2.73
CA HIS A 105 2.72 12.33 2.83
C HIS A 105 1.92 12.55 4.13
N TRP A 106 1.00 11.65 4.46
CA TRP A 106 0.20 11.74 5.67
C TRP A 106 1.04 11.67 6.94
N ARG A 107 2.02 10.77 7.00
CA ARG A 107 2.99 10.69 8.12
C ARG A 107 3.75 12.01 8.29
N ASN A 108 4.26 12.58 7.21
CA ASN A 108 4.97 13.86 7.25
C ASN A 108 4.05 15.01 7.73
N SER A 109 2.82 15.07 7.23
CA SER A 109 1.84 16.08 7.63
C SER A 109 1.43 15.93 9.10
N LEU A 110 1.26 14.71 9.60
CA LEU A 110 1.00 14.44 11.01
C LEU A 110 2.19 14.83 11.88
N GLN A 111 3.42 14.50 11.49
CA GLN A 111 4.62 14.86 12.24
C GLN A 111 4.75 16.37 12.41
N LYS A 112 4.53 17.15 11.35
CA LYS A 112 4.53 18.63 11.42
C LYS A 112 3.48 19.16 12.39
N ARG A 113 2.27 18.59 12.37
CA ARG A 113 1.19 18.99 13.29
C ARG A 113 1.51 18.63 14.74
N LEU A 114 2.06 17.45 14.97
CA LEU A 114 2.50 17.01 16.29
C LEU A 114 3.60 17.93 16.86
N GLN A 115 4.51 18.43 16.03
CA GLN A 115 5.51 19.42 16.47
C GLN A 115 4.87 20.71 16.96
N VAL A 116 3.87 21.25 16.25
CA VAL A 116 3.12 22.45 16.67
C VAL A 116 2.40 22.21 18.00
N TRP A 117 1.84 21.02 18.22
CA TRP A 117 1.17 20.68 19.47
C TRP A 117 2.12 20.58 20.67
N LYS A 118 3.38 20.19 20.44
CA LYS A 118 4.41 20.14 21.48
C LYS A 118 4.91 21.53 21.89
N THR A 119 4.59 22.57 21.13
CA THR A 119 5.00 23.94 21.44
C THR A 119 4.21 24.48 22.63
N SER A 120 4.92 25.03 23.62
CA SER A 120 4.34 25.61 24.85
C SER A 120 3.23 26.65 24.57
N ALA A 121 3.34 27.42 23.49
CA ALA A 121 2.32 28.37 23.07
C ALA A 121 0.97 27.71 22.74
N PHE A 122 0.97 26.54 22.09
CA PHE A 122 -0.25 25.82 21.76
C PHE A 122 -0.89 25.22 23.00
N LEU A 123 -0.09 24.62 23.89
CA LEU A 123 -0.56 24.10 25.17
C LEU A 123 -1.18 25.22 26.03
N ARG A 124 -0.50 26.37 26.13
CA ARG A 124 -1.01 27.55 26.86
C ARG A 124 -2.33 28.07 26.29
N LEU A 125 -2.49 28.12 24.97
CA LEU A 125 -3.75 28.50 24.32
C LEU A 125 -4.86 27.48 24.58
N ARG A 126 -4.53 26.19 24.64
CA ARG A 126 -5.47 25.11 24.98
C ARG A 126 -6.01 25.25 26.40
N GLU A 127 -5.13 25.47 27.38
CA GLU A 127 -5.53 25.63 28.79
C GLU A 127 -6.42 26.87 29.02
N LEU A 128 -6.27 27.90 28.19
CA LEU A 128 -7.12 29.09 28.21
C LEU A 128 -8.49 28.88 27.51
N GLY A 129 -8.81 27.66 27.07
CA GLY A 129 -10.03 27.36 26.29
C GLY A 129 -10.03 28.02 24.89
N LYS A 130 -8.94 28.69 24.51
CA LYS A 130 -8.74 29.32 23.20
C LYS A 130 -8.20 28.29 22.23
N THR A 131 -8.94 27.20 22.04
CA THR A 131 -8.67 26.33 20.88
C THR A 131 -8.99 27.13 19.64
N SER A 132 -7.97 27.40 18.80
CA SER A 132 -8.18 27.92 17.46
C SER A 132 -9.33 27.15 16.82
N CYS A 133 -10.31 27.87 16.28
CA CYS A 133 -11.62 27.38 15.82
C CYS A 133 -11.59 26.28 14.74
N ASN A 134 -10.41 25.78 14.37
CA ASN A 134 -10.28 24.48 13.69
C ASN A 134 -10.39 23.34 14.70
N LYS A 135 -11.64 23.07 15.11
CA LYS A 135 -12.01 21.85 15.81
C LYS A 135 -11.37 20.65 15.10
N ASN A 136 -10.63 19.89 15.91
CA ASN A 136 -9.95 18.66 15.56
C ASN A 136 -10.74 17.82 14.56
N ASN A 137 -10.16 17.64 13.40
CA ASN A 137 -10.39 16.42 12.65
C ASN A 137 -9.01 15.91 12.24
N MET A 138 -8.36 15.12 13.09
CA MET A 138 -7.04 14.57 12.76
C MET A 138 -7.05 13.90 11.37
N LEU A 139 -8.14 13.19 11.05
CA LEU A 139 -8.38 12.58 9.74
C LEU A 139 -9.04 13.54 8.71
N ARG A 140 -10.14 14.26 9.01
CA ARG A 140 -10.73 15.18 7.99
C ARG A 140 -9.77 16.31 7.60
N GLY A 141 -8.97 16.81 8.54
CA GLY A 141 -7.99 17.86 8.29
C GLY A 141 -6.77 17.35 7.51
N LEU A 142 -6.46 16.05 7.56
CA LEU A 142 -5.40 15.43 6.74
C LEU A 142 -5.76 15.50 5.25
N MET A 143 -7.04 15.29 4.93
CA MET A 143 -7.57 15.39 3.56
C MET A 143 -8.06 16.79 3.18
N SER A 144 -8.29 17.68 4.15
CA SER A 144 -8.79 19.04 3.89
C SER A 144 -7.84 19.89 3.05
N ILE A 145 -6.56 19.53 3.01
CA ILE A 145 -5.55 20.17 2.16
C ILE A 145 -5.90 20.00 0.67
N TYR A 146 -6.56 18.89 0.31
CA TYR A 146 -6.95 18.59 -1.06
C TYR A 146 -8.34 19.12 -1.43
N THR A 147 -9.19 19.42 -0.44
CA THR A 147 -10.52 19.99 -0.67
C THR A 147 -10.51 21.52 -0.74
N ASN A 148 -9.46 22.17 -0.22
CA ASN A 148 -9.33 23.63 -0.24
C ASN A 148 -8.50 24.08 -1.47
N PRO A 149 -9.09 24.81 -2.44
CA PRO A 149 -8.38 25.21 -3.65
C PRO A 149 -7.14 26.08 -3.40
N LEU A 150 -7.12 26.89 -2.32
CA LEU A 150 -5.97 27.73 -1.96
C LEU A 150 -4.78 26.92 -1.41
N ALA A 151 -5.05 25.79 -0.75
CA ALA A 151 -4.01 24.92 -0.22
C ALA A 151 -3.37 24.05 -1.33
N LYS A 152 -4.12 23.76 -2.40
CA LYS A 152 -3.62 23.01 -3.58
C LYS A 152 -2.50 23.75 -4.32
N GLU A 153 -2.60 25.08 -4.44
CA GLU A 153 -1.57 25.90 -5.10
C GLU A 153 -0.24 25.93 -4.35
N SER A 154 -0.28 25.99 -3.01
CA SER A 154 0.95 26.02 -2.20
C SER A 154 1.72 24.69 -2.23
N LEU A 155 1.02 23.56 -2.34
CA LEU A 155 1.64 22.25 -2.52
C LEU A 155 2.31 22.10 -3.90
N LEU A 156 1.65 22.55 -4.97
CA LEU A 156 2.20 22.50 -6.33
C LEU A 156 3.45 23.38 -6.47
N LYS A 157 3.45 24.56 -5.84
CA LYS A 157 4.61 25.45 -5.79
C LYS A 157 5.76 24.87 -4.96
N GLY A 158 5.45 24.18 -3.87
CA GLY A 158 6.46 23.52 -3.02
C GLY A 158 7.11 22.27 -3.63
N SER A 159 6.44 21.57 -4.55
CA SER A 159 7.04 20.45 -5.30
C SER A 159 7.91 20.91 -6.46
N LEU A 160 7.58 22.03 -7.11
CA LEU A 160 8.38 22.61 -8.20
C LEU A 160 9.74 23.12 -7.72
N LEU A 161 9.83 23.61 -6.49
CA LEU A 161 11.08 24.08 -5.88
C LEU A 161 12.02 22.94 -5.42
N LYS A 162 11.58 21.68 -5.46
CA LYS A 162 12.39 20.51 -5.07
C LYS A 162 12.90 19.67 -6.25
N GLY A 163 12.58 20.06 -7.48
CA GLY A 163 13.06 19.42 -8.72
C GLY A 163 14.12 20.23 -9.47
N LEU A 164 14.65 21.30 -8.85
CA LEU A 164 15.70 22.18 -9.39
C LEU A 164 16.89 22.19 -8.41
N CYS A 165 17.46 21.02 -8.14
CA CYS A 165 18.82 20.83 -7.64
C CYS A 165 19.33 19.50 -8.18
#